data_AF-A0A6G1RXZ5-F1
#
_entry.id   AF-A0A6G1RXZ5-F1
#
_cell.length_a   1.000
_cell.length_b   1.000
_cell.length_c   1.000
_cell.angle_alpha   90.00
_cell.angle_beta   90.00
_cell.angle_gamma   90.00
#
_symmetry.space_group_name_H-M   'P 1'
#
loop_
_entity.id
_entity.type
_entity.pdbx_description
1 polymer ?
#
loop_
_entity_poly.entity_id
_entity_poly.type
_entity_poly.pdbx_seq_one_letter_code
_entity_poly.pdbx_strand_id
1 'polypeptide(L)'
;MDRRFGLEPGTLFRGLKKDPMDFEWSYWIEWGRERILWLLAGHLLVSQVSRLLVEKYKPWCLMVYGMAACWLLLGIKGFAVILFHAVISFAVAQFQLSLLTWMCSLILLSTLHIPAVEEAKRKWYDTENEYYLLLFTVSVRCLFCTSFSLEYCWHGPAQKSSHSFLWMLAYVFYYPMFHNGPLMNFDEFSRQMRRQEAFCLKTNLSILIVGIIRIFFWWCLAE
;
A
#
# COMPACT_ATOMS: atom_id res chain seq x y z
N MET A 1 23.44 -30.93 3.94
CA MET A 1 23.25 -29.74 3.09
C MET A 1 22.87 -28.51 3.90
N ASP A 2 22.09 -28.66 4.97
CA ASP A 2 21.51 -27.55 5.76
C ASP A 2 22.52 -26.59 6.38
N ARG A 3 23.65 -27.10 6.90
CA ARG A 3 24.74 -26.27 7.46
C ARG A 3 25.46 -25.40 6.42
N ARG A 4 25.34 -25.69 5.12
CA ARG A 4 25.94 -24.87 4.05
C ARG A 4 25.09 -23.65 3.67
N PHE A 5 23.80 -23.68 3.98
CA PHE A 5 22.85 -22.61 3.65
C PHE A 5 22.34 -21.86 4.89
N GLY A 6 22.79 -22.20 6.10
CA GLY A 6 22.45 -21.47 7.32
C GLY A 6 20.98 -21.61 7.76
N LEU A 7 20.23 -22.57 7.22
CA LEU A 7 18.81 -22.75 7.51
C LEU A 7 18.56 -23.28 8.93
N GLU A 8 17.64 -22.65 9.64
CA GLU A 8 17.22 -23.04 10.99
C GLU A 8 15.96 -23.94 10.96
N PRO A 9 15.76 -24.82 11.96
CA PRO A 9 14.50 -25.55 12.08
C PRO A 9 13.34 -24.58 12.35
N GLY A 10 12.22 -24.77 11.64
CA GLY A 10 10.98 -24.02 11.86
C GLY A 10 10.46 -24.18 13.29
N THR A 11 9.79 -23.15 13.78
CA THR A 11 9.30 -23.06 15.17
C THR A 11 8.03 -23.87 15.41
N LEU A 12 7.18 -24.01 14.39
CA LEU A 12 5.86 -24.65 14.48
C LEU A 12 5.84 -26.06 13.87
N PHE A 13 6.55 -26.28 12.77
CA PHE A 13 6.62 -27.59 12.12
C PHE A 13 8.06 -28.10 12.06
N ARG A 14 8.32 -29.20 12.79
CA ARG A 14 9.64 -29.84 12.96
C ARG A 14 10.31 -30.33 11.65
N GLY A 15 9.67 -30.16 10.48
CA GLY A 15 10.20 -30.52 9.16
C GLY A 15 10.37 -29.35 8.19
N LEU A 16 9.83 -28.16 8.50
CA LEU A 16 10.01 -26.94 7.71
C LEU A 16 11.29 -26.23 8.17
N LYS A 17 12.02 -25.63 7.22
CA LYS A 17 13.28 -24.93 7.46
C LYS A 17 13.07 -23.45 7.20
N LYS A 18 13.51 -22.62 8.13
CA LYS A 18 13.45 -21.17 8.06
C LYS A 18 14.80 -20.63 7.57
N ASP A 19 14.76 -19.64 6.69
CA ASP A 19 15.94 -18.84 6.36
C ASP A 19 16.06 -17.67 7.35
N PRO A 20 17.04 -17.68 8.27
CA PRO A 20 17.23 -16.58 9.22
C PRO A 20 17.78 -15.31 8.53
N MET A 21 18.28 -15.41 7.30
CA MET A 21 18.80 -14.27 6.54
C MET A 21 17.72 -13.54 5.72
N ASP A 22 16.47 -14.04 5.72
CA ASP A 22 15.34 -13.33 5.13
C ASP A 22 14.93 -12.15 6.04
N PHE A 23 15.59 -11.02 5.81
CA PHE A 23 15.30 -9.75 6.48
C PHE A 23 13.86 -9.30 6.24
N GLU A 24 13.35 -9.41 5.01
CA GLU A 24 12.02 -8.92 4.67
C GLU A 24 10.95 -9.69 5.44
N TRP A 25 11.04 -11.03 5.47
CA TRP A 25 10.12 -11.85 6.25
C TRP A 25 10.16 -11.48 7.73
N SER A 26 11.35 -11.43 8.33
CA SER A 26 11.50 -11.11 9.75
C SER A 26 10.95 -9.71 10.08
N TYR A 27 11.25 -8.73 9.23
CA TYR A 27 10.77 -7.35 9.33
C TYR A 27 9.24 -7.26 9.28
N TRP A 28 8.60 -7.86 8.27
CA TRP A 28 7.15 -7.79 8.10
C TRP A 28 6.39 -8.58 9.16
N ILE A 29 6.96 -9.64 9.71
CA ILE A 29 6.35 -10.40 10.81
C ILE A 29 6.36 -9.59 12.11
N GLU A 30 7.51 -9.02 12.48
CA GLU A 30 7.63 -8.19 13.69
C GLU A 30 6.75 -6.94 13.58
N TRP A 31 6.90 -6.18 12.50
CA TRP A 31 6.14 -4.96 12.28
C TRP A 31 4.64 -5.23 12.04
N GLY A 32 4.33 -6.32 11.32
CA GLY A 32 2.98 -6.72 10.97
C GLY A 32 2.13 -7.08 12.17
N ARG A 33 2.71 -7.80 13.13
CA ARG A 33 2.02 -8.20 14.36
C ARG A 33 1.65 -6.99 15.23
N GLU A 34 2.51 -5.99 15.30
CA GLU A 34 2.31 -4.83 16.17
C GLU A 34 1.42 -3.74 15.59
N ARG A 35 1.51 -3.46 14.28
CA ARG A 35 0.85 -2.27 13.69
C ARG A 35 -0.10 -2.59 12.54
N ILE A 36 0.26 -3.49 11.62
CA ILE A 36 -0.58 -3.78 10.44
C ILE A 36 -1.95 -4.28 10.85
N LEU A 37 -2.02 -5.26 11.76
CA LEU A 37 -3.29 -5.88 12.16
C LEU A 37 -4.28 -4.86 12.72
N TRP A 38 -3.83 -3.98 13.61
CA TRP A 38 -4.67 -2.94 14.21
C TRP A 38 -5.14 -1.91 13.19
N LEU A 39 -4.25 -1.50 12.28
CA LEU A 39 -4.61 -0.53 11.24
C LEU A 39 -5.49 -1.15 10.14
N LEU A 40 -5.38 -2.45 9.86
CA LEU A 40 -6.32 -3.16 9.00
C LEU A 40 -7.69 -3.29 9.68
N ALA A 41 -7.73 -3.62 10.98
CA ALA A 41 -8.96 -3.64 11.74
C ALA A 41 -9.63 -2.26 11.78
N GLY A 42 -8.86 -1.19 12.00
CA GLY A 42 -9.33 0.19 11.92
C GLY A 42 -9.89 0.52 10.53
N HIS A 43 -9.20 0.12 9.45
CA HIS A 43 -9.70 0.30 8.09
C HIS A 43 -11.05 -0.40 7.88
N LEU A 44 -11.19 -1.65 8.35
CA LEU A 44 -12.44 -2.40 8.27
C LEU A 44 -13.56 -1.66 9.01
N LEU A 45 -13.30 -1.18 10.23
CA LEU A 45 -14.27 -0.41 11.01
C LEU A 45 -14.70 0.88 10.29
N VAL A 46 -13.74 1.69 9.81
CA VAL A 46 -14.06 2.91 9.06
C VAL A 46 -14.84 2.59 7.78
N SER A 47 -14.51 1.49 7.10
CA SER A 47 -15.23 1.03 5.91
C SER A 47 -16.68 0.63 6.22
N GLN A 48 -16.94 -0.07 7.33
CA GLN A 48 -18.30 -0.41 7.75
C GLN A 48 -19.08 0.85 8.18
N VAL A 49 -18.49 1.70 9.01
CA VAL A 49 -19.14 2.91 9.53
C VAL A 49 -19.46 3.89 8.39
N SER A 50 -18.51 4.15 7.50
CA SER A 50 -18.74 5.03 6.35
C SER A 50 -19.81 4.48 5.40
N ARG A 51 -19.88 3.16 5.22
CA ARG A 51 -20.97 2.56 4.44
C ARG A 51 -22.34 2.75 5.11
N LEU A 52 -22.43 2.62 6.42
CA LEU A 52 -23.71 2.76 7.15
C LEU A 52 -24.19 4.21 7.26
N LEU A 53 -23.27 5.16 7.48
CA LEU A 53 -23.61 6.55 7.77
C LEU A 53 -23.57 7.45 6.53
N VAL A 54 -22.60 7.24 5.64
CA VAL A 54 -22.26 8.17 4.56
C VAL A 54 -21.74 7.43 3.32
N GLU A 55 -22.49 6.44 2.82
CA GLU A 55 -22.03 5.52 1.76
C GLU A 55 -21.40 6.23 0.56
N LYS A 56 -22.03 7.33 0.12
CA LYS A 56 -21.55 8.17 -0.99
C LYS A 56 -20.14 8.75 -0.77
N TYR A 57 -19.74 8.97 0.49
CA TYR A 57 -18.46 9.56 0.85
C TYR A 57 -17.43 8.52 1.31
N LYS A 58 -17.76 7.23 1.29
CA LYS A 58 -16.87 6.13 1.69
C LYS A 58 -15.45 6.24 1.11
N PRO A 59 -15.22 6.48 -0.19
CA PRO A 59 -13.86 6.56 -0.74
C PRO A 59 -13.03 7.66 -0.08
N TRP A 60 -13.66 8.77 0.27
CA TRP A 60 -13.02 9.91 0.92
C TRP A 60 -12.74 9.65 2.40
N CYS A 61 -13.66 8.98 3.11
CA CYS A 61 -13.40 8.53 4.49
C CYS A 61 -12.20 7.58 4.53
N LEU A 62 -12.11 6.65 3.58
CA LEU A 62 -11.01 5.70 3.49
C LEU A 62 -9.69 6.37 3.07
N MET A 63 -9.75 7.38 2.19
CA MET A 63 -8.62 8.24 1.84
C MET A 63 -8.06 8.93 3.09
N VAL A 64 -8.92 9.62 3.86
CA VAL A 64 -8.51 10.33 5.08
C VAL A 64 -7.92 9.37 6.10
N TYR A 65 -8.53 8.20 6.27
CA TYR A 65 -7.99 7.15 7.13
C TYR A 65 -6.58 6.72 6.69
N GLY A 66 -6.38 6.45 5.40
CA GLY A 66 -5.07 6.05 4.88
C GLY A 66 -4.01 7.15 4.95
N MET A 67 -4.39 8.41 4.75
CA MET A 67 -3.51 9.56 4.96
C MET A 67 -3.11 9.69 6.43
N ALA A 68 -4.05 9.52 7.36
CA ALA A 68 -3.77 9.52 8.79
C ALA A 68 -2.87 8.34 9.18
N ALA A 69 -3.15 7.12 8.70
CA ALA A 69 -2.30 5.95 8.93
C ALA A 69 -0.89 6.16 8.38
N CYS A 70 -0.76 6.71 7.17
CA CYS A 70 0.53 7.09 6.59
C CYS A 70 1.29 8.07 7.48
N TRP A 71 0.62 9.12 7.96
CA TRP A 71 1.26 10.12 8.83
C TRP A 71 1.68 9.51 10.17
N LEU A 72 0.83 8.68 10.77
CA LEU A 72 1.14 7.99 12.03
C LEU A 72 2.34 7.04 11.90
N LEU A 73 2.49 6.39 10.76
CA LEU A 73 3.54 5.38 10.54
C LEU A 73 4.87 5.96 10.04
N LEU A 74 4.81 6.97 9.17
CA LEU A 74 6.00 7.52 8.49
C LEU A 74 6.35 8.94 8.97
N GLY A 75 5.58 9.48 9.90
CA GLY A 75 5.71 10.86 10.33
C GLY A 75 5.38 11.86 9.21
N ILE A 76 5.51 13.15 9.54
CA ILE A 76 5.14 14.24 8.63
C ILE A 76 6.03 14.28 7.39
N LYS A 77 7.31 13.95 7.53
CA LYS A 77 8.28 13.98 6.42
C LYS A 77 8.00 12.89 5.39
N GLY A 78 7.77 11.65 5.84
CA GLY A 78 7.43 10.55 4.94
C GLY A 78 6.08 10.76 4.24
N PHE A 79 5.07 11.24 4.98
CA PHE A 79 3.79 11.62 4.40
C PHE A 79 3.93 12.72 3.34
N ALA A 80 4.73 13.75 3.61
CA ALA A 80 5.01 14.83 2.65
C ALA A 80 5.68 14.32 1.37
N VAL A 81 6.61 13.35 1.46
CA VAL A 81 7.24 12.73 0.27
C VAL A 81 6.20 12.02 -0.59
N ILE A 82 5.30 11.23 0.00
CA ILE A 82 4.28 10.49 -0.76
C ILE A 82 3.30 11.47 -1.42
N LEU A 83 2.86 12.51 -0.72
CA LEU A 83 2.05 13.56 -1.31
C LEU A 83 2.77 14.28 -2.45
N PHE A 84 4.04 14.60 -2.27
CA PHE A 84 4.85 15.26 -3.29
C PHE A 84 4.98 14.41 -4.55
N HIS A 85 5.23 13.11 -4.40
CA HIS A 85 5.22 12.16 -5.52
C HIS A 85 3.86 12.18 -6.24
N ALA A 86 2.75 12.12 -5.49
CA ALA A 86 1.41 12.16 -6.08
C ALA A 86 1.15 13.47 -6.86
N VAL A 87 1.54 14.62 -6.31
CA VAL A 87 1.39 15.92 -6.97
C VAL A 87 2.19 15.99 -8.27
N ILE A 88 3.48 15.59 -8.24
CA ILE A 88 4.33 15.59 -9.43
C ILE A 88 3.75 14.64 -10.49
N SER A 89 3.43 13.40 -10.12
CA SER A 89 2.90 12.42 -11.05
C SER A 89 1.57 12.86 -11.67
N PHE A 90 0.69 13.50 -10.89
CA PHE A 90 -0.55 14.07 -11.39
C PHE A 90 -0.31 15.23 -12.36
N ALA A 91 0.61 16.14 -12.03
CA ALA A 91 0.98 17.27 -12.86
C ALA A 91 1.56 16.81 -14.20
N VAL A 92 2.46 15.81 -14.18
CA VAL A 92 3.03 15.21 -15.40
C VAL A 92 1.95 14.49 -16.22
N ALA A 93 1.00 13.82 -15.58
CA ALA A 93 -0.11 13.17 -16.28
C ALA A 93 -1.01 14.16 -17.03
N GLN A 94 -1.09 15.44 -16.62
CA GLN A 94 -1.85 16.46 -17.33
C GLN A 94 -1.36 16.69 -18.77
N PHE A 95 -0.08 16.42 -19.05
CA PHE A 95 0.48 16.53 -20.40
C PHE A 95 0.03 15.38 -21.32
N GLN A 96 -0.60 14.32 -20.78
CA GLN A 96 -1.18 13.22 -21.57
C GLN A 96 -0.15 12.46 -22.42
N LEU A 97 1.10 12.46 -21.99
CA LEU A 97 2.19 11.74 -22.65
C LEU A 97 2.65 10.58 -21.76
N SER A 98 2.35 9.36 -22.18
CA SER A 98 2.72 8.15 -21.43
C SER A 98 4.23 8.04 -21.22
N LEU A 99 5.04 8.49 -22.19
CA LEU A 99 6.50 8.53 -22.05
C LEU A 99 6.94 9.45 -20.90
N LEU A 100 6.37 10.65 -20.79
CA LEU A 100 6.69 11.57 -19.69
C LEU A 100 6.29 10.98 -18.34
N THR A 101 5.16 10.28 -18.28
CA THR A 101 4.71 9.58 -17.07
C THR A 101 5.69 8.50 -16.64
N TRP A 102 6.17 7.68 -17.58
CA TRP A 102 7.20 6.67 -17.31
C TRP A 102 8.50 7.29 -16.84
N MET A 103 9.01 8.30 -17.55
CA MET A 103 10.25 8.99 -17.17
C MET A 103 10.15 9.63 -15.79
N CYS A 104 9.03 10.31 -15.50
CA CYS A 104 8.76 10.89 -14.19
C CYS A 104 8.77 9.82 -13.09
N SER A 105 8.09 8.69 -13.31
CA SER A 105 8.04 7.59 -12.35
C SER A 105 9.43 7.00 -12.08
N LEU A 106 10.23 6.77 -13.12
CA LEU A 106 11.60 6.27 -12.99
C LEU A 106 12.52 7.26 -12.27
N ILE A 107 12.37 8.56 -12.54
CA ILE A 107 13.12 9.61 -11.83
C ILE A 107 12.72 9.65 -10.34
N LEU A 108 11.41 9.63 -10.04
CA LEU A 108 10.95 9.62 -8.64
C LEU A 108 11.43 8.37 -7.90
N LEU A 109 11.41 7.21 -8.55
CA LEU A 109 11.91 5.95 -7.98
C LEU A 109 13.43 5.98 -7.79
N SER A 110 14.19 6.55 -8.72
CA SER A 110 15.66 6.62 -8.61
C SER A 110 16.12 7.47 -7.43
N THR A 111 15.30 8.41 -6.94
CA THR A 111 15.58 9.18 -5.71
C THR A 111 15.76 8.32 -4.46
N LEU A 112 15.37 7.04 -4.50
CA LEU A 112 15.60 6.09 -3.42
C LEU A 112 17.07 5.63 -3.35
N HIS A 113 17.79 5.69 -4.47
CA HIS A 113 19.17 5.19 -4.59
C HIS A 113 20.20 6.30 -4.84
N ILE A 114 19.77 7.56 -4.93
CA ILE A 114 20.71 8.69 -5.01
C ILE A 114 21.33 8.88 -3.61
N PRO A 115 22.66 8.73 -3.43
CA PRO A 115 23.27 8.66 -2.10
C PRO A 115 22.94 9.85 -1.19
N ALA A 116 22.96 11.07 -1.74
CA ALA A 116 22.65 12.28 -0.98
C ALA A 116 21.19 12.32 -0.48
N VAL A 117 20.25 11.82 -1.29
CA VAL A 117 18.82 11.79 -0.94
C VAL A 117 18.55 10.65 0.03
N GLU A 118 19.19 9.51 -0.19
CA GLU A 118 19.13 8.34 0.68
C GLU A 118 19.59 8.69 2.10
N GLU A 119 20.78 9.29 2.22
CA GLU A 119 21.34 9.70 3.51
C GLU A 119 20.45 10.75 4.20
N ALA A 120 19.90 11.69 3.45
CA ALA A 120 18.98 12.69 3.99
C ALA A 120 17.69 12.06 4.55
N LYS A 121 17.10 11.09 3.84
CA LYS A 121 15.91 10.35 4.29
C LYS A 121 16.22 9.49 5.52
N ARG A 122 17.39 8.83 5.54
CA ARG A 122 17.81 7.99 6.68
C ARG A 122 17.94 8.78 7.97
N LYS A 123 18.45 10.02 7.90
CA LYS A 123 18.54 10.96 9.04
C LYS A 123 17.19 11.41 9.60
N TRP A 124 16.06 11.08 8.97
CA TRP A 124 14.74 11.46 9.49
C TRP A 124 14.19 10.50 10.55
N TYR A 125 14.76 9.30 10.63
CA TYR A 125 14.24 8.23 11.48
C TYR A 125 15.32 7.77 12.46
N ASP A 126 14.89 7.34 13.64
CA ASP A 126 15.80 6.90 14.69
C ASP A 126 16.25 5.45 14.46
N THR A 127 15.41 4.65 13.78
CA THR A 127 15.67 3.23 13.50
C THR A 127 15.75 2.94 12.01
N GLU A 128 16.54 1.94 11.63
CA GLU A 128 16.59 1.46 10.24
C GLU A 128 15.24 0.92 9.78
N ASN A 129 14.50 0.29 10.69
CA ASN A 129 13.19 -0.29 10.40
C ASN A 129 12.17 0.76 9.92
N GLU A 130 12.15 1.94 10.53
CA GLU A 130 11.28 3.04 10.10
C GLU A 130 11.71 3.62 8.74
N TYR A 131 13.02 3.71 8.51
CA TYR A 131 13.56 4.11 7.22
C TYR A 131 13.20 3.11 6.11
N TYR A 132 13.32 1.80 6.36
CA TYR A 132 12.88 0.77 5.42
C TYR A 132 11.37 0.82 5.19
N LEU A 133 10.56 1.14 6.21
CA LEU A 133 9.12 1.32 6.03
C LEU A 133 8.82 2.45 5.02
N LEU A 134 9.54 3.56 5.12
CA LEU A 134 9.46 4.65 4.15
C LEU A 134 9.84 4.16 2.76
N LEU A 135 10.96 3.45 2.63
CA LEU A 135 11.48 2.97 1.35
C LEU A 135 10.48 2.05 0.63
N PHE A 136 9.96 1.05 1.34
CA PHE A 136 8.94 0.14 0.81
C PHE A 136 7.68 0.90 0.42
N THR A 137 7.19 1.76 1.31
CA THR A 137 5.96 2.51 1.05
C THR A 137 6.12 3.44 -0.15
N VAL A 138 7.19 4.23 -0.25
CA VAL A 138 7.43 5.13 -1.39
C VAL A 138 7.53 4.35 -2.70
N SER A 139 8.19 3.18 -2.69
CA SER A 139 8.31 2.31 -3.88
C SER A 139 6.94 1.85 -4.37
N VAL A 140 6.11 1.29 -3.48
CA VAL A 140 4.78 0.82 -3.85
C VAL A 140 3.88 2.00 -4.22
N ARG A 141 3.91 3.12 -3.49
CA ARG A 141 3.12 4.31 -3.82
C ARG A 141 3.53 4.91 -5.17
N CYS A 142 4.80 4.83 -5.55
CA CYS A 142 5.26 5.21 -6.88
C CYS A 142 4.57 4.37 -7.97
N LEU A 143 4.47 3.05 -7.79
CA LEU A 143 3.75 2.17 -8.74
C LEU A 143 2.28 2.57 -8.89
N PHE A 144 1.60 2.90 -7.78
CA PHE A 144 0.21 3.36 -7.80
C PHE A 144 0.08 4.70 -8.52
N CYS A 145 0.98 5.65 -8.27
CA CYS A 145 1.03 6.90 -9.01
C CYS A 145 1.22 6.64 -10.51
N THR A 146 2.12 5.74 -10.90
CA THR A 146 2.35 5.37 -12.31
C THR A 146 1.12 4.75 -12.95
N SER A 147 0.45 3.80 -12.27
CA SER A 147 -0.79 3.18 -12.75
C SER A 147 -1.86 4.24 -13.01
N PHE A 148 -2.12 5.13 -12.04
CA PHE A 148 -3.09 6.21 -12.21
C PHE A 148 -2.72 7.11 -13.40
N SER A 149 -1.47 7.57 -13.48
CA SER A 149 -1.03 8.52 -14.50
C SER A 149 -1.08 7.91 -15.91
N LEU A 150 -0.76 6.63 -16.06
CA LEU A 150 -0.86 5.94 -17.35
C LEU A 150 -2.32 5.72 -17.77
N GLU A 151 -3.17 5.27 -16.86
CA GLU A 151 -4.60 5.14 -17.11
C GLU A 151 -5.22 6.51 -17.46
N TYR A 152 -4.79 7.60 -16.80
CA TYR A 152 -5.19 8.96 -17.14
C TYR A 152 -4.79 9.40 -18.56
N CYS A 153 -3.65 8.92 -19.07
CA CYS A 153 -3.19 9.20 -20.44
C CYS A 153 -3.94 8.38 -21.49
N TRP A 154 -4.28 7.13 -21.17
CA TRP A 154 -4.95 6.22 -22.12
C TRP A 154 -6.45 6.49 -22.27
N HIS A 155 -7.09 7.11 -21.28
CA HIS A 155 -8.52 7.38 -21.31
C HIS A 155 -8.91 8.63 -22.13
N GLY A 156 -9.97 8.49 -22.94
CA GLY A 156 -10.55 9.59 -23.72
C GLY A 156 -11.24 10.67 -22.85
N PRO A 157 -11.49 11.88 -23.39
CA PRO A 157 -12.01 13.03 -22.64
C PRO A 157 -13.28 12.76 -21.82
N ALA A 158 -14.19 11.90 -22.32
CA ALA A 158 -15.44 11.56 -21.66
C ALA A 158 -15.27 10.77 -20.34
N GLN A 159 -14.17 10.02 -20.19
CA GLN A 159 -13.87 9.21 -19.00
C GLN A 159 -13.00 9.98 -17.97
N LYS A 160 -12.47 11.16 -18.35
CA LYS A 160 -11.59 11.99 -17.52
C LYS A 160 -12.29 12.71 -16.37
N SER A 161 -13.61 12.92 -16.45
CA SER A 161 -14.40 13.52 -15.35
C SER A 161 -14.32 12.72 -14.05
N SER A 162 -14.00 11.42 -14.15
CA SER A 162 -13.81 10.50 -13.03
C SER A 162 -12.38 10.39 -12.51
N HIS A 163 -11.41 11.04 -13.19
CA HIS A 163 -9.98 10.97 -12.87
C HIS A 163 -9.47 12.30 -12.30
N SER A 164 -9.98 12.68 -11.13
CA SER A 164 -9.53 13.88 -10.42
C SER A 164 -8.34 13.58 -9.51
N PHE A 165 -7.62 14.63 -9.10
CA PHE A 165 -6.54 14.49 -8.12
C PHE A 165 -7.00 13.86 -6.80
N LEU A 166 -8.22 14.17 -6.36
CA LEU A 166 -8.79 13.55 -5.15
C LEU A 166 -8.94 12.04 -5.31
N TRP A 167 -9.36 11.56 -6.48
CA TRP A 167 -9.44 10.12 -6.75
C TRP A 167 -8.07 9.45 -6.78
N MET A 168 -7.05 10.14 -7.31
CA MET A 168 -5.67 9.68 -7.20
C MET A 168 -5.23 9.55 -5.75
N LEU A 169 -5.52 10.55 -4.90
CA LEU A 169 -5.21 10.47 -3.47
C LEU A 169 -5.97 9.32 -2.79
N ALA A 170 -7.25 9.12 -3.09
CA ALA A 170 -8.02 8.00 -2.55
C ALA A 170 -7.42 6.64 -2.92
N TYR A 171 -6.87 6.52 -4.13
CA TYR A 171 -6.19 5.33 -4.63
C TYR A 171 -4.80 5.13 -4.00
N VAL A 172 -3.95 6.16 -4.03
CA VAL A 172 -2.59 6.14 -3.46
C VAL A 172 -2.62 5.89 -1.95
N PHE A 173 -3.58 6.46 -1.24
CA PHE A 173 -3.73 6.26 0.21
C PHE A 173 -4.73 5.16 0.57
N TYR A 174 -5.08 4.26 -0.35
CA TYR A 174 -5.93 3.13 0.02
C TYR A 174 -5.17 2.14 0.92
N TYR A 175 -5.51 2.17 2.21
CA TYR A 175 -4.73 1.51 3.27
C TYR A 175 -4.45 0.01 3.05
N PRO A 176 -5.41 -0.83 2.63
CA PRO A 176 -5.16 -2.28 2.45
C PRO A 176 -4.04 -2.62 1.47
N MET A 177 -3.70 -1.69 0.59
CA MET A 177 -2.66 -1.87 -0.43
C MET A 177 -1.36 -1.14 -0.09
N PHE A 178 -1.32 -0.42 1.04
CA PHE A 178 -0.40 0.70 1.22
C PHE A 178 1.08 0.32 1.33
N HIS A 179 1.41 -0.72 2.13
CA HIS A 179 2.80 -1.08 2.45
C HIS A 179 3.40 -2.17 1.56
N ASN A 180 2.61 -3.19 1.19
CA ASN A 180 2.95 -4.27 0.25
C ASN A 180 1.70 -5.15 0.01
N GLY A 181 0.52 -4.54 0.00
CA GLY A 181 -0.70 -5.26 -0.34
C GLY A 181 -0.74 -5.63 -1.82
N PRO A 182 -1.76 -6.37 -2.28
CA PRO A 182 -1.86 -6.75 -3.67
C PRO A 182 -1.77 -5.53 -4.61
N LEU A 183 -1.30 -5.73 -5.83
CA LEU A 183 -1.35 -4.67 -6.83
C LEU A 183 -2.74 -4.65 -7.47
N MET A 184 -3.33 -3.47 -7.58
CA MET A 184 -4.65 -3.25 -8.19
C MET A 184 -4.59 -1.98 -9.00
N ASN A 185 -5.07 -1.99 -10.23
CA ASN A 185 -5.12 -0.83 -11.12
C ASN A 185 -6.16 0.20 -10.67
N PHE A 186 -6.04 1.45 -11.16
CA PHE A 186 -6.92 2.54 -10.74
C PHE A 186 -8.37 2.33 -11.20
N ASP A 187 -8.60 1.84 -12.41
CA ASP A 187 -9.94 1.56 -12.94
C ASP A 187 -10.67 0.52 -12.09
N GLU A 188 -9.96 -0.55 -11.71
CA GLU A 188 -10.52 -1.61 -10.86
C GLU A 188 -10.88 -1.05 -9.48
N PHE A 189 -9.95 -0.32 -8.87
CA PHE A 189 -10.17 0.37 -7.60
C PHE A 189 -11.39 1.30 -7.66
N SER A 190 -11.42 2.18 -8.66
CA SER A 190 -12.43 3.22 -8.78
C SER A 190 -13.80 2.63 -9.12
N ARG A 191 -13.84 1.54 -9.90
CA ARG A 191 -15.05 0.74 -10.13
C ARG A 191 -15.57 0.10 -8.85
N GLN A 192 -14.71 -0.55 -8.06
CA GLN A 192 -15.10 -1.16 -6.79
C GLN A 192 -15.60 -0.12 -5.77
N MET A 193 -14.96 1.05 -5.73
CA MET A 193 -15.34 2.13 -4.81
C MET A 193 -16.66 2.82 -5.20
N ARG A 194 -17.01 2.83 -6.49
CA ARG A 194 -18.29 3.37 -6.98
C ARG A 194 -19.43 2.36 -6.94
N ARG A 195 -19.12 1.06 -6.94
CA ARG A 195 -20.14 0.01 -6.89
C ARG A 195 -20.75 -0.03 -5.48
N GLN A 196 -22.02 0.35 -5.39
CA GLN A 196 -22.83 0.12 -4.20
C GLN A 196 -23.20 -1.37 -4.18
N GLU A 197 -22.40 -2.17 -3.48
CA GLU A 197 -22.72 -3.59 -3.29
C GLU A 197 -23.79 -3.75 -2.20
N ALA A 198 -24.82 -4.54 -2.51
CA ALA A 198 -25.84 -4.91 -1.53
C ALA A 198 -25.17 -5.67 -0.37
N PHE A 199 -25.25 -5.10 0.83
CA PHE A 199 -24.59 -5.67 2.00
C PHE A 199 -25.31 -6.94 2.47
N CYS A 200 -24.69 -8.10 2.24
CA CYS A 200 -25.07 -9.34 2.92
C CYS A 200 -24.05 -9.65 4.02
N LEU A 201 -24.44 -9.43 5.28
CA LEU A 201 -23.57 -9.64 6.44
C LEU A 201 -23.02 -11.08 6.49
N LYS A 202 -23.87 -12.08 6.20
CA LYS A 202 -23.51 -13.51 6.22
C LYS A 202 -22.44 -13.87 5.18
N THR A 203 -22.58 -13.39 3.95
CA THR A 203 -21.61 -13.65 2.87
C THR A 203 -20.27 -12.97 3.17
N ASN A 204 -20.30 -11.72 3.63
CA ASN A 204 -19.08 -10.98 4.00
C ASN A 204 -18.35 -11.63 5.18
N LEU A 205 -19.07 -12.10 6.20
CA LEU A 205 -18.48 -12.80 7.34
C LEU A 205 -17.83 -14.12 6.90
N SER A 206 -18.48 -14.87 6.01
CA SER A 206 -17.94 -16.11 5.47
C SER A 206 -16.64 -15.88 4.69
N ILE A 207 -16.59 -14.83 3.85
CA ILE A 207 -15.39 -14.46 3.10
C ILE A 207 -14.26 -14.06 4.06
N LEU A 208 -14.58 -13.29 5.10
CA LEU A 208 -13.61 -12.90 6.12
C LEU A 208 -13.05 -14.12 6.86
N ILE A 209 -13.90 -15.04 7.31
CA ILE A 209 -13.48 -16.25 8.03
C ILE A 209 -12.58 -17.12 7.15
N VAL A 210 -12.98 -17.37 5.90
CA VAL A 210 -12.14 -18.13 4.95
C VAL A 210 -10.81 -17.43 4.71
N GLY A 211 -10.82 -16.09 4.61
CA GLY A 211 -9.62 -15.28 4.51
C GLY A 211 -8.69 -15.44 5.71
N ILE A 212 -9.23 -15.39 6.94
CA ILE A 212 -8.46 -15.57 8.19
C ILE A 212 -7.87 -16.97 8.24
N ILE A 213 -8.66 -18.02 7.95
CA ILE A 213 -8.17 -19.41 7.94
C ILE A 213 -7.02 -19.57 6.94
N ARG A 214 -7.17 -18.99 5.75
CA ARG A 214 -6.13 -19.03 4.71
C ARG A 214 -4.86 -18.31 5.17
N ILE A 215 -4.98 -17.12 5.76
CA ILE A 215 -3.83 -16.35 6.27
C ILE A 215 -3.14 -17.14 7.37
N PHE A 216 -3.89 -17.68 8.34
CA PHE A 216 -3.35 -18.48 9.43
C PHE A 216 -2.63 -19.73 8.91
N PHE A 217 -3.21 -20.42 7.94
CA PHE A 217 -2.57 -21.58 7.31
C PHE A 217 -1.22 -21.22 6.66
N TRP A 218 -1.18 -20.15 5.88
CA TRP A 218 0.09 -19.69 5.25
C TRP A 218 1.09 -19.18 6.27
N TRP A 219 0.63 -18.51 7.32
CA TRP A 219 1.47 -18.06 8.42
C TRP A 219 2.15 -19.24 9.11
N CYS A 220 1.38 -20.28 9.48
CA CYS A 220 1.94 -21.48 10.10
C CYS A 220 2.89 -22.25 9.19
N LEU A 221 2.72 -22.17 7.87
CA LEU A 221 3.63 -22.80 6.90
C LEU A 221 4.96 -22.03 6.77
N ALA A 222 4.95 -20.74 7.07
CA ALA A 222 6.10 -19.86 6.95
C ALA A 222 6.86 -19.66 8.28
N GLU A 223 6.32 -20.15 9.41
CA GLU A 223 6.97 -20.25 10.74
C GLU A 223 7.61 -21.61 11.03
#